data_AF-F9X134-F1
#
_entry.id   AF-F9X134-F1
#
_cell.length_a   1.000
_cell.length_b   1.000
_cell.length_c   1.000
_cell.angle_alpha   90.00
_cell.angle_beta   90.00
_cell.angle_gamma   90.00
#
_symmetry.space_group_name_H-M   'P 1'
#
loop_
_entity.id
_entity.type
_entity.pdbx_description
1 polymer ?
#
loop_
_entity_poly.entity_id
_entity_poly.type
_entity_poly.pdbx_seq_one_letter_code
_entity_poly.pdbx_strand_id
1 'polypeptide(L)'
;MPQKKRSLTERKSNEQVPPQSTPDGQKPKRQCTDVKTQLDQDSFTGRYEYVCTDQPPWAESDSEDDDDDDEEGEEEEDDEEEDGQEEIDVHGEPLSDHPNCKWMMLKECFDLLDDLATDADRRCPDQFGMYVHNDFYGYGMMEVLENMLRAFDNEIKPLSGKKANLQQMWAILTVLAMFLCRDVSFPWSMVDDGERYEHLIAVSGCAALTALNELDRVGQLKKDSRFLDLGHVMAMFLLWSKTATGMTVEGRIRHDPYDDDDAELEMYEWVGPLLAYAAKADIDLAEQRVSGIDKVLKRTTVGGLRGSAKADKWDWTATIRGLLAYSWTASGSTSVRRSAYMLTAD
;
A
#
# COMPACT_ATOMS: atom_id res chain seq x y z
N MET A 1 20.53 69.19 5.01
CA MET A 1 21.94 68.81 5.21
C MET A 1 22.29 67.65 4.28
N PRO A 2 23.53 67.61 3.74
CA PRO A 2 23.90 66.76 2.60
C PRO A 2 24.66 65.49 3.04
N GLN A 3 24.55 64.39 2.28
CA GLN A 3 25.65 63.42 2.06
C GLN A 3 25.47 62.81 0.66
N LYS A 4 26.21 63.29 -0.35
CA LYS A 4 27.56 62.87 -0.82
C LYS A 4 27.54 61.54 -1.60
N LYS A 5 27.39 61.66 -2.92
CA LYS A 5 27.65 60.60 -3.91
C LYS A 5 29.11 60.14 -3.78
N ARG A 6 29.35 58.85 -3.61
CA ARG A 6 30.68 58.22 -3.71
C ARG A 6 30.93 57.76 -5.14
N SER A 7 32.14 58.03 -5.60
CA SER A 7 32.65 57.82 -6.95
C SER A 7 32.93 56.36 -7.28
N LEU A 8 32.69 56.00 -8.54
CA LEU A 8 33.23 54.82 -9.20
C LEU A 8 34.76 54.77 -9.06
N THR A 9 35.29 53.62 -8.68
CA THR A 9 36.70 53.28 -8.93
C THR A 9 36.72 51.91 -9.58
N GLU A 10 37.28 51.89 -10.79
CA GLU A 10 37.52 50.73 -11.63
C GLU A 10 38.24 49.63 -10.84
N ARG A 11 37.76 48.39 -10.95
CA ARG A 11 38.55 47.21 -10.58
C ARG A 11 38.95 46.50 -11.86
N LYS A 12 40.26 46.53 -12.12
CA LYS A 12 40.95 45.95 -13.27
C LYS A 12 40.72 44.46 -13.36
N SER A 13 40.58 44.01 -14.60
CA SER A 13 40.55 42.65 -15.07
C SER A 13 41.87 41.91 -14.78
N ASN A 14 41.72 40.60 -14.55
CA ASN A 14 42.69 39.53 -14.82
C ASN A 14 44.06 39.57 -14.11
N GLU A 15 44.16 38.78 -13.04
CA GLU A 15 45.38 38.05 -12.72
C GLU A 15 44.99 36.60 -12.39
N GLN A 16 45.37 35.67 -13.27
CA GLN A 16 45.32 34.24 -13.02
C GLN A 16 46.40 33.88 -12.00
N VAL A 17 45.99 33.36 -10.84
CA VAL A 17 46.87 32.70 -9.88
C VAL A 17 46.83 31.19 -10.19
N PRO A 18 47.98 30.50 -10.33
CA PRO A 18 48.01 29.08 -10.69
C PRO A 18 47.48 28.20 -9.56
N PRO A 19 46.96 27.00 -9.85
CA PRO A 19 46.29 26.17 -8.86
C PRO A 19 47.31 25.64 -7.85
N GLN A 20 47.14 26.02 -6.58
CA GLN A 20 47.76 25.32 -5.48
C GLN A 20 46.98 24.01 -5.25
N SER A 21 47.68 22.91 -5.49
CA SER A 21 47.24 21.55 -5.16
C SER A 21 47.09 21.40 -3.64
N THR A 22 45.87 21.24 -3.17
CA THR A 22 45.58 20.69 -1.83
C THR A 22 45.34 19.18 -1.92
N PRO A 23 45.85 18.40 -0.94
CA PRO A 23 45.75 16.95 -0.94
C PRO A 23 44.34 16.48 -0.58
N ASP A 24 44.02 15.26 -1.04
CA ASP A 24 42.85 14.46 -0.69
C ASP A 24 42.40 14.64 0.77
N GLY A 25 41.09 14.86 0.96
CA GLY A 25 40.55 15.11 2.29
C GLY A 25 39.02 15.13 2.34
N GLN A 26 38.41 14.00 2.00
CA GLN A 26 37.08 13.52 2.44
C GLN A 26 35.95 14.57 2.50
N LYS A 27 35.08 14.56 1.47
CA LYS A 27 33.69 15.01 1.64
C LYS A 27 33.08 14.27 2.84
N PRO A 28 32.32 14.93 3.73
CA PRO A 28 31.65 14.25 4.82
C PRO A 28 30.73 13.19 4.22
N LYS A 29 31.06 11.91 4.42
CA LYS A 29 30.17 10.81 4.11
C LYS A 29 28.92 11.04 4.95
N ARG A 30 27.82 11.47 4.31
CA ARG A 30 26.48 11.38 4.89
C ARG A 30 26.33 9.94 5.40
N GLN A 31 26.17 9.77 6.71
CA GLN A 31 25.79 8.48 7.27
C GLN A 31 24.38 8.18 6.75
N CYS A 32 24.30 7.39 5.68
CA CYS A 32 23.09 6.69 5.32
C CYS A 32 22.85 5.67 6.43
N THR A 33 21.94 5.99 7.36
CA THR A 33 21.53 5.05 8.40
C THR A 33 20.80 3.91 7.71
N ASP A 34 21.19 2.67 8.00
CA ASP A 34 20.54 1.47 7.48
C ASP A 34 19.05 1.46 7.86
N VAL A 35 18.17 1.06 6.93
CA VAL A 35 16.70 1.11 7.12
C VAL A 35 16.28 0.30 8.33
N LYS A 36 16.95 -0.84 8.58
CA LYS A 36 16.74 -1.65 9.77
C LYS A 36 17.06 -0.89 11.06
N THR A 37 18.21 -0.21 11.09
CA THR A 37 18.62 0.58 12.26
C THR A 37 17.66 1.74 12.53
N GLN A 38 17.08 2.32 11.47
CA GLN A 38 16.06 3.35 11.62
C GLN A 38 14.78 2.75 12.22
N LEU A 39 14.27 1.65 11.65
CA LEU A 39 13.06 1.02 12.20
C LEU A 39 13.26 0.66 13.67
N ASP A 40 14.42 0.11 14.05
CA ASP A 40 14.75 -0.22 15.44
C ASP A 40 14.77 1.02 16.37
N GLN A 41 15.02 2.21 15.83
CA GLN A 41 14.97 3.48 16.56
C GLN A 41 13.57 4.10 16.58
N ASP A 42 12.77 3.86 15.55
CA ASP A 42 11.42 4.41 15.43
C ASP A 42 10.48 3.65 16.38
N SER A 43 9.69 4.39 17.17
CA SER A 43 8.66 3.82 18.05
C SER A 43 7.29 3.76 17.34
N PHE A 44 6.53 2.70 17.58
CA PHE A 44 5.12 2.60 17.14
C PHE A 44 4.26 3.36 18.15
N THR A 45 4.30 4.69 18.04
CA THR A 45 3.64 5.63 18.96
C THR A 45 3.07 6.81 18.17
N GLY A 46 2.06 7.49 18.71
CA GLY A 46 1.46 8.63 18.02
C GLY A 46 0.72 8.17 16.77
N ARG A 47 1.12 8.67 15.59
CA ARG A 47 0.44 8.30 14.32
C ARG A 47 0.63 6.82 13.92
N TYR A 48 1.70 6.18 14.39
CA TYR A 48 1.99 4.77 14.10
C TYR A 48 1.76 3.86 15.31
N GLU A 49 0.98 4.33 16.28
CA GLU A 49 0.47 3.48 17.35
C GLU A 49 -0.60 2.53 16.81
N TYR A 50 -0.62 1.30 17.30
CA TYR A 50 -1.74 0.40 17.04
C TYR A 50 -2.92 0.78 17.91
N VAL A 51 -4.09 0.83 17.29
CA VAL A 51 -5.36 1.17 17.90
C VAL A 51 -6.39 0.11 17.54
N CYS A 52 -7.38 -0.04 18.41
CA CYS A 52 -8.50 -0.93 18.20
C CYS A 52 -9.42 -0.43 17.09
N THR A 53 -10.08 -1.38 16.42
CA THR A 53 -11.12 -1.10 15.43
C THR A 53 -12.35 -1.94 15.73
N ASP A 54 -13.47 -1.55 15.11
CA ASP A 54 -14.66 -2.41 15.09
C ASP A 54 -14.39 -3.68 14.28
N GLN A 55 -15.29 -4.64 14.42
CA GLN A 55 -15.31 -5.80 13.56
C GLN A 55 -15.48 -5.36 12.09
N PRO A 56 -14.51 -5.67 11.21
CA PRO A 56 -14.61 -5.29 9.81
C PRO A 56 -15.67 -6.15 9.09
N PRO A 57 -16.23 -5.66 7.96
CA PRO A 57 -17.28 -6.38 7.23
C PRO A 57 -16.82 -7.71 6.59
N TRP A 58 -15.50 -7.92 6.47
CA TRP A 58 -14.92 -9.19 5.99
C TRP A 58 -14.53 -10.14 7.13
N ALA A 59 -14.85 -9.80 8.39
CA ALA A 59 -14.64 -10.70 9.50
C ALA A 59 -15.54 -11.93 9.37
N GLU A 60 -15.05 -13.08 9.84
CA GLU A 60 -15.94 -14.19 10.19
C GLU A 60 -16.93 -13.69 11.24
N SER A 61 -18.22 -13.89 10.98
CA SER A 61 -19.23 -13.67 12.00
C SER A 61 -19.02 -14.75 13.06
N ASP A 62 -19.02 -14.37 14.34
CA ASP A 62 -19.03 -15.33 15.44
C ASP A 62 -20.44 -16.01 15.55
N SER A 63 -21.40 -15.70 14.66
CA SER A 63 -22.71 -16.37 14.55
C SER A 63 -22.59 -17.71 13.82
N GLU A 64 -22.97 -18.80 14.49
CA GLU A 64 -22.91 -20.19 14.02
C GLU A 64 -23.94 -20.54 12.91
N ASP A 65 -24.28 -19.64 11.99
CA ASP A 65 -25.19 -19.95 10.87
C ASP A 65 -24.39 -20.29 9.61
N ASP A 66 -23.86 -21.51 9.63
CA ASP A 66 -23.28 -22.19 8.49
C ASP A 66 -24.38 -23.01 7.78
N ASP A 67 -25.44 -22.35 7.30
CA ASP A 67 -26.49 -22.99 6.50
C ASP A 67 -26.26 -22.74 5.00
N ASP A 68 -25.39 -23.58 4.43
CA ASP A 68 -25.52 -24.03 3.05
C ASP A 68 -26.77 -24.94 2.98
N ASP A 69 -27.95 -24.41 2.63
CA ASP A 69 -28.94 -25.18 1.88
C ASP A 69 -29.93 -24.27 1.12
N ASP A 70 -29.99 -24.48 -0.19
CA ASP A 70 -31.06 -24.02 -1.08
C ASP A 70 -32.39 -24.63 -0.61
N GLU A 71 -33.34 -23.84 -0.10
CA GLU A 71 -34.77 -24.10 -0.31
C GLU A 71 -35.62 -22.85 -0.02
N GLU A 72 -36.49 -22.51 -0.98
CA GLU A 72 -37.51 -21.47 -0.85
C GLU A 72 -38.48 -21.81 0.31
N GLY A 73 -38.64 -20.93 1.29
CA GLY A 73 -39.70 -21.12 2.29
C GLY A 73 -39.70 -20.18 3.49
N GLU A 74 -40.54 -19.16 3.40
CA GLU A 74 -41.30 -18.48 4.46
C GLU A 74 -40.56 -17.82 5.65
N GLU A 75 -40.86 -16.52 5.80
CA GLU A 75 -40.49 -15.63 6.89
C GLU A 75 -41.02 -16.14 8.25
N GLU A 76 -40.13 -16.52 9.16
CA GLU A 76 -40.44 -16.53 10.60
C GLU A 76 -39.54 -15.51 11.32
N GLU A 77 -40.18 -14.54 11.96
CA GLU A 77 -39.60 -13.58 12.89
C GLU A 77 -39.24 -14.33 14.18
N ASP A 78 -37.97 -14.67 14.37
CA ASP A 78 -37.45 -15.06 15.69
C ASP A 78 -36.64 -13.91 16.28
N ASP A 79 -37.25 -13.25 17.28
CA ASP A 79 -36.60 -12.36 18.24
C ASP A 79 -35.63 -13.19 19.10
N GLU A 80 -34.38 -13.34 18.64
CA GLU A 80 -33.32 -13.88 19.50
C GLU A 80 -32.77 -12.78 20.42
N GLU A 81 -32.97 -12.98 21.72
CA GLU A 81 -32.39 -12.16 22.78
C GLU A 81 -30.86 -12.26 22.72
N GLU A 82 -30.22 -11.23 22.17
CA GLU A 82 -28.78 -10.99 22.22
C GLU A 82 -28.28 -11.08 23.67
N ASP A 83 -27.48 -12.11 23.94
CA ASP A 83 -26.83 -12.33 25.23
C ASP A 83 -25.79 -11.21 25.43
N GLY A 84 -26.21 -10.18 26.18
CA GLY A 84 -25.54 -8.89 26.34
C GLY A 84 -24.15 -8.94 26.96
N GLN A 85 -23.13 -9.23 26.15
CA GLN A 85 -21.84 -8.57 26.32
C GLN A 85 -22.00 -7.16 25.78
N GLU A 86 -22.08 -6.16 26.66
CA GLU A 86 -21.87 -4.77 26.28
C GLU A 86 -20.57 -4.72 25.47
N GLU A 87 -20.69 -4.57 24.15
CA GLU A 87 -19.56 -4.32 23.27
C GLU A 87 -19.00 -2.97 23.73
N ILE A 88 -17.95 -3.02 24.54
CA ILE A 88 -17.24 -1.81 24.94
C ILE A 88 -16.68 -1.28 23.62
N ASP A 89 -17.25 -0.15 23.16
CA ASP A 89 -16.75 0.59 22.01
C ASP A 89 -15.34 1.08 22.32
N VAL A 90 -14.36 0.26 21.93
CA VAL A 90 -12.92 0.53 22.07
C VAL A 90 -12.36 1.13 20.78
N HIS A 91 -13.22 1.57 19.85
CA HIS A 91 -12.80 2.05 18.55
C HIS A 91 -11.83 3.23 18.66
N GLY A 92 -10.66 3.10 18.03
CA GLY A 92 -9.63 4.13 18.04
C GLY A 92 -8.87 4.25 19.38
N GLU A 93 -9.20 3.46 20.39
CA GLU A 93 -8.46 3.40 21.65
C GLU A 93 -7.11 2.67 21.45
N PRO A 94 -6.03 3.06 22.18
CA PRO A 94 -4.73 2.41 22.06
C PRO A 94 -4.78 0.92 22.36
N LEU A 95 -4.18 0.09 21.50
CA LEU A 95 -4.12 -1.36 21.70
C LEU A 95 -3.43 -1.76 23.01
N SER A 96 -2.54 -0.91 23.54
CA SER A 96 -1.88 -1.13 24.84
C SER A 96 -2.85 -1.21 26.00
N ASP A 97 -3.99 -0.51 25.89
CA ASP A 97 -5.01 -0.44 26.94
C ASP A 97 -6.03 -1.59 26.78
N HIS A 98 -6.07 -2.20 25.59
CA HIS A 98 -6.99 -3.28 25.20
C HIS A 98 -6.23 -4.45 24.55
N PRO A 99 -5.36 -5.17 25.28
CA PRO A 99 -4.51 -6.21 24.69
C PRO A 99 -5.26 -7.43 24.12
N ASN A 100 -6.55 -7.58 24.45
CA ASN A 100 -7.42 -8.63 23.93
C ASN A 100 -8.22 -8.21 22.70
N CYS A 101 -8.06 -6.96 22.26
CA CYS A 101 -8.72 -6.43 21.08
C CYS A 101 -8.30 -7.22 19.84
N LYS A 102 -9.29 -7.85 19.21
CA LYS A 102 -9.07 -8.76 18.07
C LYS A 102 -8.69 -7.96 16.81
N TRP A 103 -9.37 -6.84 16.59
CA TRP A 103 -9.24 -6.02 15.39
C TRP A 103 -8.41 -4.78 15.68
N MET A 104 -7.36 -4.60 14.90
CA MET A 104 -6.38 -3.56 15.13
C MET A 104 -5.74 -3.12 13.83
N MET A 105 -5.34 -1.85 13.77
CA MET A 105 -4.50 -1.32 12.70
C MET A 105 -3.67 -0.16 13.22
N LEU A 106 -2.72 0.31 12.41
CA LEU A 106 -2.03 1.57 12.69
C LEU A 106 -3.04 2.72 12.71
N LYS A 107 -2.90 3.64 13.66
CA LYS A 107 -3.76 4.82 13.75
C LYS A 107 -3.79 5.63 12.45
N GLU A 108 -2.65 5.73 11.78
CA GLU A 108 -2.52 6.35 10.46
C GLU A 108 -3.51 5.79 9.42
N CYS A 109 -3.92 4.52 9.54
CA CYS A 109 -4.87 3.92 8.62
C CYS A 109 -6.24 4.61 8.67
N PHE A 110 -6.66 5.16 9.82
CA PHE A 110 -7.92 5.92 9.92
C PHE A 110 -7.89 7.17 9.05
N ASP A 111 -6.85 8.00 9.21
CA ASP A 111 -6.69 9.23 8.42
C ASP A 111 -6.61 8.90 6.91
N LEU A 112 -5.88 7.84 6.55
CA LEU A 112 -5.77 7.38 5.17
C LEU A 112 -7.10 6.84 4.60
N LEU A 113 -7.91 6.15 5.40
CA LEU A 113 -9.23 5.65 4.99
C LEU A 113 -10.21 6.81 4.77
N ASP A 114 -10.22 7.80 5.66
CA ASP A 114 -11.07 8.99 5.55
C ASP A 114 -10.70 9.82 4.31
N ASP A 115 -9.40 10.02 4.07
CA ASP A 115 -8.90 10.68 2.87
C ASP A 115 -9.32 9.90 1.62
N LEU A 116 -9.21 8.58 1.63
CA LEU A 116 -9.56 7.71 0.51
C LEU A 116 -11.06 7.75 0.19
N ALA A 117 -11.90 7.64 1.22
CA ALA A 117 -13.36 7.73 1.09
C ALA A 117 -13.78 9.10 0.54
N THR A 118 -13.19 10.17 1.08
CA THR A 118 -13.43 11.54 0.60
C THR A 118 -13.03 11.69 -0.87
N ASP A 119 -11.88 11.14 -1.27
CA ASP A 119 -11.40 11.18 -2.64
C ASP A 119 -12.26 10.33 -3.58
N ALA A 120 -12.84 9.24 -3.09
CA ALA A 120 -13.79 8.45 -3.84
C ALA A 120 -15.11 9.21 -4.07
N ASP A 121 -15.68 9.80 -3.02
CA ASP A 121 -16.92 10.58 -3.09
C ASP A 121 -16.80 11.77 -4.05
N ARG A 122 -15.66 12.46 -4.05
CA ARG A 122 -15.38 13.57 -4.99
C ARG A 122 -15.40 13.16 -6.46
N ARG A 123 -15.27 11.86 -6.75
CA ARG A 123 -15.27 11.30 -8.11
C ARG A 123 -16.57 10.59 -8.45
N CYS A 124 -17.50 10.45 -7.49
CA CYS A 124 -18.81 9.88 -7.70
C CYS A 124 -19.79 10.97 -8.19
N PRO A 125 -20.29 10.92 -9.44
CA PRO A 125 -21.25 11.92 -9.94
C PRO A 125 -22.54 11.98 -9.12
N ASP A 126 -22.96 10.85 -8.56
CA ASP A 126 -24.20 10.75 -7.78
C ASP A 126 -24.14 11.57 -6.48
N GLN A 127 -22.94 11.73 -5.89
CA GLN A 127 -22.73 12.62 -4.73
C GLN A 127 -23.04 14.10 -5.05
N PHE A 128 -23.09 14.45 -6.34
CA PHE A 128 -23.42 15.78 -6.83
C PHE A 128 -24.78 15.83 -7.55
N GLY A 129 -25.57 14.75 -7.51
CA GLY A 129 -26.82 14.63 -8.26
C GLY A 129 -26.63 14.72 -9.78
N MET A 130 -25.47 14.26 -10.27
CA MET A 130 -25.08 14.30 -11.67
C MET A 130 -24.99 12.89 -12.25
N TYR A 131 -25.14 12.80 -13.56
CA TYR A 131 -24.78 11.61 -14.34
C TYR A 131 -23.83 12.04 -15.46
N VAL A 132 -22.69 11.36 -15.60
CA VAL A 132 -21.70 11.65 -16.66
C VAL A 132 -21.70 10.54 -17.72
N HIS A 133 -21.29 9.32 -17.33
CA HIS A 133 -21.47 8.07 -18.06
C HIS A 133 -21.26 6.89 -17.09
N ASN A 134 -21.63 5.67 -17.49
CA ASN A 134 -21.64 4.48 -16.61
C ASN A 134 -20.27 4.19 -15.96
N ASP A 135 -19.18 4.29 -16.72
CA ASP A 135 -17.84 3.94 -16.22
C ASP A 135 -17.13 5.11 -15.53
N PHE A 136 -17.73 6.31 -15.47
CA PHE A 136 -17.06 7.50 -14.95
C PHE A 136 -16.55 7.30 -13.52
N TYR A 137 -17.40 6.75 -12.66
CA TYR A 137 -17.03 6.49 -11.28
C TYR A 137 -15.97 5.38 -11.18
N GLY A 138 -16.08 4.33 -12.00
CA GLY A 138 -15.08 3.27 -12.10
C GLY A 138 -13.69 3.80 -12.47
N TYR A 139 -13.60 4.70 -13.47
CA TYR A 139 -12.34 5.39 -13.79
C TYR A 139 -11.84 6.28 -12.66
N GLY A 140 -12.74 6.92 -11.93
CA GLY A 140 -12.41 7.67 -10.72
C GLY A 140 -11.75 6.79 -9.66
N MET A 141 -12.30 5.59 -9.43
CA MET A 141 -11.76 4.61 -8.48
C MET A 141 -10.40 4.08 -8.92
N MET A 142 -10.20 3.86 -10.22
CA MET A 142 -8.87 3.54 -10.77
C MET A 142 -7.84 4.64 -10.48
N GLU A 143 -8.18 5.92 -10.68
CA GLU A 143 -7.26 7.03 -10.34
C GLU A 143 -6.93 7.05 -8.85
N VAL A 144 -7.90 6.74 -7.99
CA VAL A 144 -7.70 6.63 -6.53
C VAL A 144 -6.70 5.52 -6.20
N LEU A 145 -6.88 4.30 -6.74
CA LEU A 145 -5.95 3.18 -6.58
C LEU A 145 -4.54 3.51 -7.10
N GLU A 146 -4.43 4.14 -8.28
CA GLU A 146 -3.16 4.58 -8.85
C GLU A 146 -2.43 5.58 -7.93
N ASN A 147 -3.17 6.47 -7.27
CA ASN A 147 -2.60 7.42 -6.33
C ASN A 147 -2.11 6.74 -5.05
N MET A 148 -2.83 5.74 -4.54
CA MET A 148 -2.37 4.92 -3.41
C MET A 148 -1.07 4.18 -3.74
N LEU A 149 -1.00 3.54 -4.90
CA LEU A 149 0.20 2.82 -5.35
C LEU A 149 1.39 3.77 -5.57
N ARG A 150 1.13 5.01 -6.01
CA ARG A 150 2.16 6.07 -6.09
C ARG A 150 2.59 6.54 -4.70
N ALA A 151 1.67 6.68 -3.75
CA ALA A 151 1.99 7.01 -2.36
C ALA A 151 2.87 5.91 -1.74
N PHE A 152 2.51 4.64 -1.96
CA PHE A 152 3.33 3.48 -1.57
C PHE A 152 4.75 3.56 -2.14
N ASP A 153 4.90 3.79 -3.45
CA ASP A 153 6.22 3.93 -4.10
C ASP A 153 7.06 5.05 -3.46
N ASN A 154 6.44 6.19 -3.13
CA ASN A 154 7.13 7.30 -2.49
C ASN A 154 7.67 6.98 -1.09
N GLU A 155 7.04 6.05 -0.36
CA GLU A 155 7.49 5.66 0.98
C GLU A 155 8.62 4.63 0.96
N ILE A 156 8.68 3.77 -0.07
CA ILE A 156 9.75 2.78 -0.23
C ILE A 156 10.93 3.30 -1.08
N LYS A 157 10.68 4.24 -1.99
CA LYS A 157 11.67 4.87 -2.87
C LYS A 157 11.57 6.40 -2.78
N PRO A 158 11.82 6.97 -1.59
CA PRO A 158 11.64 8.39 -1.38
C PRO A 158 12.64 9.22 -2.18
N LEU A 159 12.22 10.43 -2.56
CA LEU A 159 13.07 11.40 -3.23
C LEU A 159 14.36 11.68 -2.42
N SER A 160 15.42 12.03 -3.15
CA SER A 160 16.77 12.22 -2.59
C SER A 160 16.77 13.07 -1.31
N GLY A 161 17.24 12.48 -0.22
CA GLY A 161 17.36 13.14 1.09
C GLY A 161 16.29 12.76 2.11
N LYS A 162 15.24 12.04 1.69
CA LYS A 162 14.29 11.39 2.60
C LYS A 162 14.67 9.91 2.78
N LYS A 163 14.27 9.33 3.91
CA LYS A 163 14.47 7.91 4.22
C LYS A 163 13.18 7.14 4.00
N ALA A 164 13.30 5.84 3.73
CA ALA A 164 12.12 4.99 3.59
C ALA A 164 11.35 4.96 4.92
N ASN A 165 10.02 4.93 4.84
CA ASN A 165 9.15 4.89 6.01
C ASN A 165 8.31 3.62 5.94
N LEU A 166 8.78 2.58 6.63
CA LEU A 166 8.13 1.28 6.59
C LEU A 166 6.78 1.28 7.33
N GLN A 167 6.59 2.13 8.36
CA GLN A 167 5.30 2.27 9.02
C GLN A 167 4.26 2.90 8.09
N GLN A 168 4.61 3.97 7.37
CA GLN A 168 3.71 4.59 6.39
C GLN A 168 3.45 3.66 5.19
N MET A 169 4.49 3.01 4.67
CA MET A 169 4.35 2.00 3.61
C MET A 169 3.32 0.94 4.02
N TRP A 170 3.46 0.42 5.24
CA TRP A 170 2.56 -0.61 5.75
C TRP A 170 1.13 -0.08 5.94
N ALA A 171 0.97 1.12 6.52
CA ALA A 171 -0.34 1.75 6.67
C ALA A 171 -1.06 1.92 5.32
N ILE A 172 -0.35 2.37 4.27
CA ILE A 172 -0.89 2.48 2.91
C ILE A 172 -1.31 1.11 2.37
N LEU A 173 -0.52 0.06 2.61
CA LEU A 173 -0.85 -1.30 2.17
C LEU A 173 -2.05 -1.87 2.92
N THR A 174 -2.15 -1.65 4.24
CA THR A 174 -3.31 -2.05 5.05
C THR A 174 -4.58 -1.40 4.50
N VAL A 175 -4.56 -0.08 4.24
CA VAL A 175 -5.70 0.64 3.67
C VAL A 175 -6.02 0.17 2.25
N LEU A 176 -5.01 -0.17 1.44
CA LEU A 176 -5.22 -0.77 0.12
C LEU A 176 -5.95 -2.11 0.24
N ALA A 177 -5.52 -3.00 1.14
CA ALA A 177 -6.20 -4.27 1.37
C ALA A 177 -7.66 -4.05 1.78
N MET A 178 -7.91 -3.14 2.71
CA MET A 178 -9.26 -2.78 3.16
C MET A 178 -10.13 -2.27 2.02
N PHE A 179 -9.60 -1.38 1.18
CA PHE A 179 -10.34 -0.87 0.03
C PHE A 179 -10.71 -1.98 -0.96
N LEU A 180 -9.77 -2.89 -1.25
CA LEU A 180 -9.97 -4.00 -2.18
C LEU A 180 -10.98 -5.05 -1.67
N CYS A 181 -11.13 -5.18 -0.35
CA CYS A 181 -12.09 -6.08 0.28
C CYS A 181 -13.47 -5.45 0.56
N ARG A 182 -13.68 -4.15 0.31
CA ARG A 182 -14.99 -3.50 0.48
C ARG A 182 -15.83 -3.57 -0.79
N ASP A 183 -17.15 -3.54 -0.63
CA ASP A 183 -18.14 -3.51 -1.74
C ASP A 183 -18.02 -2.26 -2.63
N VAL A 184 -17.43 -1.17 -2.12
CA VAL A 184 -17.11 0.02 -2.92
C VAL A 184 -16.12 -0.26 -4.06
N SER A 185 -15.53 -1.46 -4.12
CA SER A 185 -14.69 -1.94 -5.21
C SER A 185 -15.47 -2.40 -6.46
N PHE A 186 -16.79 -2.53 -6.40
CA PHE A 186 -17.58 -3.00 -7.56
C PHE A 186 -17.54 -2.09 -8.81
N PRO A 187 -17.58 -0.75 -8.71
CA PRO A 187 -17.67 0.11 -9.89
C PRO A 187 -16.46 0.07 -10.83
N TRP A 188 -15.25 -0.23 -10.32
CA TRP A 188 -14.04 -0.25 -11.16
C TRP A 188 -13.76 -1.61 -11.81
N SER A 189 -14.43 -2.69 -11.37
CA SER A 189 -14.34 -4.01 -12.02
C SER A 189 -15.21 -4.15 -13.26
N MET A 190 -16.13 -3.21 -13.47
CA MET A 190 -17.09 -3.20 -14.57
C MET A 190 -16.78 -2.18 -15.66
N VAL A 191 -15.61 -1.52 -15.60
CA VAL A 191 -15.22 -0.54 -16.62
C VAL A 191 -14.91 -1.22 -17.96
N ASP A 192 -15.01 -0.46 -19.05
CA ASP A 192 -14.70 -0.92 -20.40
C ASP A 192 -13.19 -1.04 -20.70
N ASP A 193 -12.33 -0.49 -19.83
CA ASP A 193 -10.87 -0.62 -19.88
C ASP A 193 -10.38 -1.80 -19.02
N GLY A 194 -10.65 -3.02 -19.49
CA GLY A 194 -10.27 -4.25 -18.82
C GLY A 194 -8.74 -4.45 -18.68
N GLU A 195 -7.95 -3.89 -19.61
CA GLU A 195 -6.48 -3.98 -19.55
C GLU A 195 -5.93 -3.16 -18.38
N ARG A 196 -6.42 -1.93 -18.19
CA ARG A 196 -6.03 -1.12 -17.02
C ARG A 196 -6.51 -1.74 -15.71
N TYR A 197 -7.70 -2.34 -15.71
CA TYR A 197 -8.23 -3.08 -14.56
C TYR A 197 -7.31 -4.23 -14.15
N GLU A 198 -6.97 -5.14 -15.09
CA GLU A 198 -6.08 -6.27 -14.82
C GLU A 198 -4.69 -5.80 -14.39
N HIS A 199 -4.16 -4.75 -15.01
CA HIS A 199 -2.86 -4.20 -14.63
C HIS A 199 -2.87 -3.63 -13.20
N LEU A 200 -3.94 -2.95 -12.79
CA LEU A 200 -4.10 -2.47 -11.41
C LEU A 200 -4.17 -3.62 -10.41
N ILE A 201 -4.81 -4.72 -10.76
CA ILE A 201 -4.84 -5.93 -9.93
C ILE A 201 -3.43 -6.50 -9.76
N ALA A 202 -2.72 -6.71 -10.87
CA ALA A 202 -1.35 -7.22 -10.87
C ALA A 202 -0.41 -6.33 -10.03
N VAL A 203 -0.46 -5.01 -10.23
CA VAL A 203 0.40 -4.05 -9.50
C VAL A 203 0.05 -4.02 -8.01
N SER A 204 -1.23 -4.13 -7.63
CA SER A 204 -1.65 -4.17 -6.21
C SER A 204 -1.13 -5.41 -5.50
N GLY A 205 -1.21 -6.59 -6.14
CA GLY A 205 -0.58 -7.80 -5.62
C GLY A 205 0.95 -7.69 -5.54
N CYS A 206 1.58 -7.09 -6.55
CA CYS A 206 3.02 -6.81 -6.55
C CYS A 206 3.45 -5.86 -5.41
N ALA A 207 2.61 -4.86 -5.08
CA ALA A 207 2.85 -3.97 -3.95
C ALA A 207 2.87 -4.74 -2.62
N ALA A 208 1.93 -5.67 -2.41
CA ALA A 208 1.91 -6.53 -1.24
C ALA A 208 3.19 -7.37 -1.13
N LEU A 209 3.60 -8.04 -2.21
CA LEU A 209 4.85 -8.82 -2.23
C LEU A 209 6.10 -7.96 -1.99
N THR A 210 6.09 -6.73 -2.51
CA THR A 210 7.18 -5.75 -2.32
C THR A 210 7.27 -5.31 -0.87
N ALA A 211 6.16 -5.01 -0.22
CA ALA A 211 6.14 -4.65 1.19
C ALA A 211 6.64 -5.80 2.07
N LEU A 212 6.14 -7.02 1.84
CA LEU A 212 6.59 -8.22 2.57
C LEU A 212 8.08 -8.48 2.39
N ASN A 213 8.61 -8.26 1.19
CA ASN A 213 10.05 -8.32 0.93
C ASN A 213 10.82 -7.24 1.71
N GLU A 214 10.33 -6.01 1.78
CA GLU A 214 10.99 -4.96 2.57
C GLU A 214 10.97 -5.28 4.07
N LEU A 215 9.87 -5.85 4.59
CA LEU A 215 9.80 -6.35 5.97
C LEU A 215 10.79 -7.50 6.22
N ASP A 216 10.92 -8.43 5.27
CA ASP A 216 11.88 -9.54 5.32
C ASP A 216 13.34 -9.03 5.37
N ARG A 217 13.66 -8.01 4.55
CA ARG A 217 15.00 -7.37 4.54
C ARG A 217 15.39 -6.77 5.90
N VAL A 218 14.42 -6.27 6.66
CA VAL A 218 14.68 -5.72 8.00
C VAL A 218 14.43 -6.72 9.14
N GLY A 219 14.02 -7.96 8.82
CA GLY A 219 13.78 -9.02 9.80
C GLY A 219 12.45 -8.89 10.56
N GLN A 220 11.45 -8.25 9.97
CA GLN A 220 10.10 -8.09 10.51
C GLN A 220 9.06 -9.00 9.85
N LEU A 221 9.47 -9.84 8.89
CA LEU A 221 8.63 -10.92 8.36
C LEU A 221 8.70 -12.15 9.28
N LYS A 222 7.94 -12.11 10.38
CA LYS A 222 7.90 -13.14 11.43
C LYS A 222 6.65 -12.97 12.29
N LYS A 223 6.24 -14.03 12.99
CA LYS A 223 5.06 -14.03 13.87
C LYS A 223 5.07 -12.96 14.97
N ASP A 224 6.23 -12.65 15.55
CA ASP A 224 6.43 -11.62 16.56
C ASP A 224 6.87 -10.28 15.95
N SER A 225 6.32 -9.95 14.77
CA SER A 225 6.59 -8.69 14.09
C SER A 225 6.14 -7.49 14.93
N ARG A 226 6.77 -6.34 14.68
CA ARG A 226 6.25 -5.05 15.17
C ARG A 226 5.02 -4.59 14.39
N PHE A 227 4.80 -5.16 13.20
CA PHE A 227 3.59 -4.97 12.40
C PHE A 227 2.56 -6.03 12.82
N LEU A 228 1.71 -5.68 13.78
CA LEU A 228 0.84 -6.62 14.49
C LEU A 228 -0.28 -7.20 13.59
N ASP A 229 -0.72 -6.44 12.60
CA ASP A 229 -1.72 -6.82 11.60
C ASP A 229 -1.14 -7.56 10.38
N LEU A 230 0.14 -7.99 10.44
CA LEU A 230 0.85 -8.65 9.33
C LEU A 230 0.05 -9.82 8.74
N GLY A 231 -0.41 -10.75 9.59
CA GLY A 231 -1.18 -11.90 9.14
C GLY A 231 -2.54 -11.51 8.57
N HIS A 232 -3.23 -10.57 9.22
CA HIS A 232 -4.55 -10.11 8.79
C HIS A 232 -4.50 -9.44 7.40
N VAL A 233 -3.53 -8.56 7.14
CA VAL A 233 -3.36 -7.93 5.82
C VAL A 233 -3.07 -8.97 4.73
N MET A 234 -2.25 -9.98 5.02
CA MET A 234 -1.98 -11.07 4.07
C MET A 234 -3.25 -11.89 3.78
N ALA A 235 -4.05 -12.17 4.81
CA ALA A 235 -5.32 -12.86 4.70
C ALA A 235 -6.33 -12.07 3.85
N MET A 236 -6.37 -10.75 3.97
CA MET A 236 -7.23 -9.89 3.15
C MET A 236 -6.84 -9.90 1.66
N PHE A 237 -5.54 -9.79 1.34
CA PHE A 237 -5.10 -9.93 -0.06
C PHE A 237 -5.45 -11.30 -0.64
N LEU A 238 -5.35 -12.36 0.18
CA LEU A 238 -5.76 -13.70 -0.23
C LEU A 238 -7.29 -13.78 -0.45
N LEU A 239 -8.10 -13.21 0.44
CA LEU A 239 -9.56 -13.14 0.26
C LEU A 239 -9.92 -12.43 -1.04
N TRP A 240 -9.33 -11.25 -1.28
CA TRP A 240 -9.57 -10.47 -2.50
C TRP A 240 -9.19 -11.24 -3.77
N SER A 241 -8.21 -12.13 -3.71
CA SER A 241 -7.83 -12.99 -4.84
C SER A 241 -8.96 -13.92 -5.32
N LYS A 242 -10.01 -14.14 -4.50
CA LYS A 242 -11.20 -14.91 -4.88
C LYS A 242 -11.99 -14.27 -6.01
N THR A 243 -12.01 -12.93 -6.06
CA THR A 243 -12.82 -12.15 -7.00
C THR A 243 -11.97 -11.40 -8.02
N ALA A 244 -10.66 -11.28 -7.79
CA ALA A 244 -9.74 -10.64 -8.71
C ALA A 244 -9.47 -11.47 -9.99
N THR A 245 -9.39 -10.81 -11.14
CA THR A 245 -8.91 -11.37 -12.41
C THR A 245 -7.61 -10.68 -12.83
N GLY A 246 -6.73 -11.32 -13.60
CA GLY A 246 -5.45 -10.69 -13.98
C GLY A 246 -4.41 -10.63 -12.84
N MET A 247 -4.33 -11.69 -12.03
CA MET A 247 -3.37 -11.80 -10.92
C MET A 247 -1.91 -12.05 -11.36
N THR A 248 -1.65 -12.09 -12.67
CA THR A 248 -0.33 -12.34 -13.23
C THR A 248 0.44 -11.03 -13.36
N VAL A 249 1.64 -11.01 -12.80
CA VAL A 249 2.59 -9.90 -12.92
C VAL A 249 3.67 -10.30 -13.91
N GLU A 250 3.94 -9.44 -14.89
CA GLU A 250 5.14 -9.51 -15.70
C GLU A 250 6.27 -8.78 -14.95
N GLY A 251 7.33 -9.50 -14.61
CA GLY A 251 8.47 -8.91 -13.90
C GLY A 251 9.76 -9.65 -14.19
N ARG A 252 10.88 -8.94 -14.10
CA ARG A 252 12.21 -9.55 -14.14
C ARG A 252 12.54 -10.17 -12.79
N ILE A 253 12.42 -11.49 -12.72
CA ILE A 253 12.77 -12.25 -11.52
C ILE A 253 14.24 -12.66 -11.62
N ARG A 254 15.00 -12.33 -10.57
CA ARG A 254 16.42 -12.70 -10.44
C ARG A 254 16.55 -13.99 -9.63
N HIS A 255 17.09 -15.06 -10.22
CA HIS A 255 17.15 -16.40 -9.63
C HIS A 255 18.43 -16.64 -8.81
N ASP A 256 19.55 -16.06 -9.22
CA ASP A 256 20.86 -16.11 -8.59
C ASP A 256 21.14 -14.79 -7.85
N PRO A 257 21.47 -14.83 -6.55
CA PRO A 257 21.84 -13.63 -5.80
C PRO A 257 23.22 -13.04 -6.17
N TYR A 258 24.04 -13.73 -6.98
CA TYR A 258 25.41 -13.32 -7.33
C TYR A 258 25.61 -12.98 -8.81
N ASP A 259 24.60 -13.16 -9.65
CA ASP A 259 24.66 -12.84 -11.08
C ASP A 259 23.64 -11.74 -11.41
N ASP A 260 24.11 -10.51 -11.60
CA ASP A 260 23.23 -9.36 -11.91
C ASP A 260 22.62 -9.43 -13.32
N ASP A 261 23.16 -10.28 -14.21
CA ASP A 261 22.69 -10.45 -15.59
C ASP A 261 21.65 -11.58 -15.74
N ASP A 262 21.30 -12.26 -14.65
CA ASP A 262 20.41 -13.44 -14.64
C ASP A 262 18.90 -13.11 -14.60
N ALA A 263 18.56 -11.83 -14.60
CA ALA A 263 17.19 -11.37 -14.45
C ALA A 263 16.36 -11.74 -15.69
N GLU A 264 15.62 -12.84 -15.60
CA GLU A 264 14.73 -13.30 -16.66
C GLU A 264 13.35 -12.66 -16.53
N LEU A 265 12.80 -12.23 -17.65
CA LEU A 265 11.44 -11.72 -17.70
C LEU A 265 10.49 -12.90 -17.57
N GLU A 266 9.75 -12.94 -16.48
CA GLU A 266 8.85 -14.02 -16.13
C GLU A 266 7.47 -13.48 -15.80
N MET A 267 6.46 -14.31 -16.06
CA MET A 267 5.12 -14.09 -15.56
C MET A 267 4.93 -14.92 -14.29
N TYR A 268 4.50 -14.26 -13.21
CA TYR A 268 4.21 -14.94 -11.95
C TYR A 268 2.86 -14.50 -11.39
N GLU A 269 2.13 -15.44 -10.80
CA GLU A 269 0.89 -15.14 -10.08
C GLU A 269 1.21 -14.79 -8.64
N TRP A 270 0.77 -13.63 -8.15
CA TRP A 270 1.24 -13.09 -6.86
C TRP A 270 0.71 -13.86 -5.62
N VAL A 271 -0.36 -14.63 -5.76
CA VAL A 271 -0.97 -15.39 -4.66
C VAL A 271 -0.04 -16.48 -4.12
N GLY A 272 0.64 -17.21 -5.01
CA GLY A 272 1.58 -18.27 -4.61
C GLY A 272 2.72 -17.75 -3.71
N PRO A 273 3.46 -16.70 -4.12
CA PRO A 273 4.43 -16.02 -3.27
C PRO A 273 3.86 -15.43 -1.98
N LEU A 274 2.63 -14.91 -1.98
CA LEU A 274 1.97 -14.40 -0.77
C LEU A 274 1.85 -15.51 0.29
N LEU A 275 1.36 -16.69 -0.11
CA LEU A 275 1.31 -17.87 0.77
C LEU A 275 2.70 -18.30 1.23
N ALA A 276 3.70 -18.22 0.35
CA ALA A 276 5.07 -18.55 0.68
C ALA A 276 5.67 -17.59 1.74
N TYR A 277 5.31 -16.31 1.68
CA TYR A 277 5.66 -15.34 2.71
C TYR A 277 4.96 -15.65 4.04
N ALA A 278 3.69 -16.07 4.04
CA ALA A 278 2.97 -16.41 5.26
C ALA A 278 3.62 -17.62 5.95
N ALA A 279 3.90 -18.67 5.17
CA ALA A 279 4.61 -19.85 5.63
C ALA A 279 6.01 -19.51 6.18
N LYS A 280 6.76 -18.62 5.50
CA LYS A 280 8.06 -18.16 5.98
C LYS A 280 7.96 -17.38 7.30
N ALA A 281 6.89 -16.61 7.49
CA ALA A 281 6.65 -15.81 8.68
C ALA A 281 6.14 -16.64 9.88
N ASP A 282 5.83 -17.93 9.69
CA ASP A 282 5.12 -18.77 10.68
C ASP A 282 3.74 -18.21 11.04
N ILE A 283 3.02 -17.73 10.02
CA ILE A 283 1.66 -17.18 10.15
C ILE A 283 0.68 -18.17 9.54
N ASP A 284 -0.29 -18.60 10.35
CA ASP A 284 -1.46 -19.31 9.86
C ASP A 284 -2.52 -18.29 9.40
N LEU A 285 -2.80 -18.30 8.11
CA LEU A 285 -3.78 -17.38 7.52
C LEU A 285 -5.22 -17.78 7.86
N ALA A 286 -5.50 -19.05 8.17
CA ALA A 286 -6.83 -19.49 8.58
C ALA A 286 -7.21 -18.91 9.96
N GLU A 287 -6.23 -18.67 10.83
CA GLU A 287 -6.47 -18.10 12.17
C GLU A 287 -6.69 -16.57 12.16
N GLN A 288 -6.68 -15.92 10.99
CA GLN A 288 -6.78 -14.46 10.87
C GLN A 288 -8.23 -13.93 10.82
N ARG A 289 -9.22 -14.82 11.01
CA ARG A 289 -10.67 -14.52 11.11
C ARG A 289 -11.25 -13.76 9.93
N VAL A 290 -10.74 -14.03 8.73
CA VAL A 290 -11.22 -13.42 7.48
C VAL A 290 -12.22 -14.36 6.83
N SER A 291 -13.47 -13.92 6.71
CA SER A 291 -14.58 -14.76 6.23
C SER A 291 -14.32 -15.38 4.87
N GLY A 292 -14.47 -16.70 4.79
CA GLY A 292 -14.31 -17.47 3.57
C GLY A 292 -12.86 -17.72 3.13
N ILE A 293 -11.86 -17.40 3.95
CA ILE A 293 -10.45 -17.62 3.63
C ILE A 293 -10.12 -19.10 3.42
N ASP A 294 -10.75 -20.00 4.17
CA ASP A 294 -10.59 -21.45 4.03
C ASP A 294 -10.94 -21.95 2.63
N LYS A 295 -11.98 -21.38 2.02
CA LYS A 295 -12.40 -21.73 0.66
C LYS A 295 -11.31 -21.33 -0.35
N VAL A 296 -10.58 -20.25 -0.10
CA VAL A 296 -9.45 -19.80 -0.95
C VAL A 296 -8.21 -20.65 -0.71
N LEU A 297 -7.85 -20.91 0.55
CA LEU A 297 -6.69 -21.74 0.92
C LEU A 297 -6.77 -23.14 0.32
N LYS A 298 -7.96 -23.76 0.29
CA LYS A 298 -8.17 -25.09 -0.31
C LYS A 298 -7.93 -25.13 -1.83
N ARG A 299 -8.06 -24.00 -2.53
CA ARG A 299 -7.96 -23.90 -3.99
C ARG A 299 -6.56 -23.48 -4.47
N THR A 300 -5.76 -22.92 -3.58
CA THR A 300 -4.46 -22.32 -3.92
C THR A 300 -3.32 -23.22 -3.46
N THR A 301 -2.30 -23.36 -4.28
CA THR A 301 -1.08 -24.08 -3.90
C THR A 301 -0.05 -23.10 -3.34
N VAL A 302 0.64 -23.50 -2.26
CA VAL A 302 1.75 -22.71 -1.71
C VAL A 302 2.87 -22.70 -2.76
N GLY A 303 3.15 -21.52 -3.31
CA GLY A 303 4.28 -21.32 -4.20
C GLY A 303 5.61 -21.41 -3.43
N GLY A 304 6.70 -21.72 -4.13
CA GLY A 304 8.04 -21.65 -3.52
C GLY A 304 8.52 -20.20 -3.46
N LEU A 305 8.91 -19.70 -2.28
CA LEU A 305 9.62 -18.42 -2.18
C LEU A 305 11.07 -18.60 -2.66
N ARG A 306 11.37 -18.19 -3.89
CA ARG A 306 12.73 -18.30 -4.45
C ARG A 306 13.63 -17.19 -3.91
N GLY A 307 14.88 -17.53 -3.61
CA GLY A 307 15.93 -16.60 -3.22
C GLY A 307 15.74 -15.88 -1.87
N SER A 308 16.75 -15.12 -1.46
CA SER A 308 16.72 -14.27 -0.26
C SER A 308 15.99 -12.95 -0.50
N ALA A 309 15.65 -12.25 0.58
CA ALA A 309 15.13 -10.88 0.52
C ALA A 309 16.18 -9.94 -0.07
N LYS A 310 15.81 -9.14 -1.07
CA LYS A 310 16.71 -8.19 -1.74
C LYS A 310 15.95 -6.99 -2.28
N ALA A 311 16.64 -5.89 -2.53
CA ALA A 311 16.02 -4.69 -3.09
C ALA A 311 15.37 -5.03 -4.44
N ASP A 312 14.14 -4.54 -4.64
CA ASP A 312 13.38 -4.66 -5.89
C ASP A 312 13.19 -6.12 -6.39
N LYS A 313 13.09 -7.08 -5.45
CA LYS A 313 12.94 -8.52 -5.76
C LYS A 313 11.80 -8.84 -6.74
N TRP A 314 10.70 -8.09 -6.64
CA TRP A 314 9.48 -8.32 -7.41
C TRP A 314 9.36 -7.41 -8.64
N ASP A 315 10.47 -6.77 -9.05
CA ASP A 315 10.54 -5.81 -10.17
C ASP A 315 9.58 -4.62 -10.04
N TRP A 316 9.28 -4.23 -8.78
CA TRP A 316 8.35 -3.15 -8.46
C TRP A 316 8.63 -1.87 -9.25
N THR A 317 9.91 -1.48 -9.41
CA THR A 317 10.28 -0.29 -10.18
C THR A 317 9.70 -0.31 -11.60
N ALA A 318 9.81 -1.45 -12.30
CA ALA A 318 9.34 -1.56 -13.66
C ALA A 318 7.81 -1.64 -13.69
N THR A 319 7.23 -2.46 -12.81
CA THR A 319 5.78 -2.67 -12.70
C THR A 319 5.03 -1.36 -12.45
N ILE A 320 5.44 -0.57 -11.45
CA ILE A 320 4.75 0.72 -11.16
C ILE A 320 4.96 1.74 -12.28
N ARG A 321 6.13 1.77 -12.93
CA ARG A 321 6.37 2.66 -14.07
C ARG A 321 5.51 2.28 -15.27
N GLY A 322 5.30 0.99 -15.51
CA GLY A 322 4.40 0.49 -16.54
C GLY A 322 2.98 1.04 -16.34
N LEU A 323 2.44 0.89 -15.12
CA LEU A 323 1.14 1.42 -14.76
C LEU A 323 1.07 2.94 -14.96
N LEU A 324 2.01 3.69 -14.40
CA LEU A 324 2.01 5.16 -14.46
C LEU A 324 2.17 5.71 -15.88
N ALA A 325 2.89 5.00 -16.76
CA ALA A 325 3.00 5.35 -18.18
C ALA A 325 1.66 5.13 -18.89
N TYR A 326 0.96 4.03 -18.61
CA TYR A 326 -0.35 3.72 -19.16
C TYR A 326 -1.38 4.82 -18.81
N SER A 327 -1.44 5.22 -17.54
CA SER A 327 -2.34 6.27 -17.05
C SER A 327 -2.09 7.61 -17.75
N TRP A 328 -0.82 7.93 -18.03
CA TRP A 328 -0.42 9.14 -18.77
C TRP A 328 -0.80 9.11 -20.24
N THR A 329 -0.66 7.96 -20.91
CA THR A 329 -1.04 7.82 -22.32
C THR A 329 -2.55 7.82 -22.51
N ALA A 330 -3.30 7.16 -21.61
CA ALA A 330 -4.76 7.13 -21.63
C ALA A 330 -5.35 8.54 -21.42
N SER A 331 -4.81 9.31 -20.48
CA SER A 331 -5.21 10.71 -20.24
C SER A 331 -4.78 11.68 -21.35
N GLY A 332 -3.82 11.31 -22.20
CA GLY A 332 -3.39 12.08 -23.37
C GLY A 332 -4.41 12.10 -24.52
N SER A 333 -5.39 11.18 -24.52
CA SER A 333 -6.52 11.15 -25.47
C SER A 333 -7.57 12.24 -25.15
N THR A 334 -7.62 12.71 -23.91
CA THR A 334 -8.52 13.76 -23.42
C THR A 334 -7.70 14.92 -22.84
N SER A 335 -7.08 15.70 -23.73
CA SER A 335 -6.30 16.87 -23.34
C SER A 335 -7.16 17.97 -22.70
N VAL A 336 -7.20 18.00 -21.37
CA VAL A 336 -7.41 19.22 -20.59
C VAL A 336 -6.25 19.36 -19.60
N ARG A 337 -5.39 20.35 -19.88
CA ARG A 337 -4.23 20.71 -19.07
C ARG A 337 -4.67 21.00 -17.62
N ARG A 338 -4.26 20.16 -16.65
CA ARG A 338 -4.30 20.52 -15.22
C ARG A 338 -3.30 21.66 -15.00
N SER A 339 -3.83 22.88 -14.84
CA SER A 339 -3.06 24.06 -14.46
C SER A 339 -2.67 23.97 -12.99
N ALA A 340 -1.41 24.29 -12.71
CA ALA A 340 -0.85 24.38 -11.38
C ALA A 340 -1.64 25.35 -10.49
N TYR A 341 -2.07 24.87 -9.33
CA TYR A 341 -2.34 25.72 -8.17
C TYR A 341 -1.36 25.32 -7.07
N MET A 342 -0.19 25.94 -7.09
CA MET A 342 0.57 26.18 -5.87
C MET A 342 -0.16 27.30 -5.12
N LEU A 343 -0.73 26.96 -3.97
CA LEU A 343 -1.12 27.94 -2.96
C LEU A 343 0.13 28.70 -2.54
N THR A 344 0.19 29.98 -2.92
CA THR A 344 1.01 30.96 -2.21
C THR A 344 0.13 31.48 -1.08
N ALA A 345 0.63 31.33 0.14
CA ALA A 345 0.07 31.94 1.32
C ALA A 345 0.39 33.43 1.31
N ASP A 346 -0.62 34.26 1.60
CA ASP A 346 -0.49 35.56 2.26
C ASP A 346 -1.38 35.53 3.52
#